data_AF-A0AAC9UKB6-F1
#
_entry.id   AF-A0AAC9UKB6-F1
#
_cell.length_a   1.000
_cell.length_b   1.000
_cell.length_c   1.000
_cell.angle_alpha   90.00
_cell.angle_beta   90.00
_cell.angle_gamma   90.00
#
_symmetry.space_group_name_H-M   'P 1'
#
loop_
_entity.id
_entity.type
_entity.pdbx_description
1 polymer ?
#
loop_
_entity_poly.entity_id
_entity_poly.type
_entity_poly.pdbx_seq_one_letter_code
_entity_poly.pdbx_strand_id
1 'polypeptide(L)' 'MRSLAFKESKTLTSNDIKNLSHRFGGQSDDYVEIVNQQQNIKTINKYPLLKEIDSAVNATK' A
#
# COMPACT_ATOMS: atom_id res chain seq x y z
N MET A 1 23.54 -16.34 -43.69
CA MET A 1 23.45 -15.69 -42.36
C MET A 1 22.02 -15.20 -42.14
N ARG A 2 21.31 -15.71 -41.13
CA ARG A 2 19.98 -15.17 -40.77
C ARG A 2 20.20 -13.96 -39.87
N SER A 3 19.68 -12.80 -40.28
CA SER A 3 19.59 -11.62 -39.42
C SER A 3 18.68 -11.96 -38.24
N LEU A 4 19.27 -12.13 -37.06
CA LEU A 4 18.53 -12.18 -35.80
C LEU A 4 17.94 -10.79 -35.62
N ALA A 5 16.60 -10.68 -35.65
CA ALA A 5 15.90 -9.41 -35.51
C ALA A 5 16.46 -8.64 -34.30
N PHE A 6 17.12 -7.51 -34.56
CA PHE A 6 17.55 -6.58 -33.53
C PHE A 6 16.29 -5.97 -32.93
N LYS A 7 15.83 -6.53 -31.81
CA LYS A 7 14.74 -5.96 -31.03
C LYS A 7 15.37 -4.87 -30.18
N GLU A 8 15.04 -3.61 -30.46
CA GLU A 8 15.50 -2.51 -29.62
C GLU A 8 15.08 -2.81 -28.17
N SER A 9 16.08 -2.97 -27.30
CA SER A 9 15.83 -3.10 -25.87
C SER A 9 15.30 -1.76 -25.39
N LYS A 10 13.98 -1.66 -25.21
CA LYS A 10 13.37 -0.58 -24.43
C LYS A 10 13.69 -0.82 -22.97
N THR A 11 14.96 -0.62 -22.63
CA THR A 11 15.41 -0.63 -21.24
C THR A 11 14.60 0.45 -20.54
N LEU A 12 13.91 0.07 -19.47
CA LEU A 12 13.10 1.00 -18.70
C LEU A 12 14.00 2.17 -18.27
N THR A 13 13.57 3.39 -18.55
CA THR A 13 14.27 4.56 -18.06
C THR A 13 14.07 4.67 -16.55
N SER A 14 14.92 5.44 -15.86
CA SER A 14 14.73 5.71 -14.43
C SER A 14 13.34 6.32 -14.13
N ASN A 15 12.77 7.08 -15.07
CA ASN A 15 11.42 7.62 -14.95
C ASN A 15 10.35 6.53 -15.05
N ASP A 16 10.51 5.58 -15.96
CA ASP A 16 9.59 4.44 -16.09
C ASP A 16 9.61 3.57 -14.83
N ILE A 17 10.79 3.32 -14.27
CA ILE A 17 10.98 2.58 -13.01
C ILE A 17 10.29 3.31 -11.85
N LYS A 18 10.44 4.64 -11.76
CA LYS A 18 9.78 5.46 -10.73
C LYS A 18 8.25 5.42 -10.86
N ASN A 19 7.72 5.55 -12.07
CA ASN A 19 6.29 5.51 -12.33
C ASN A 19 5.69 4.13 -12.02
N LEU A 20 6.39 3.04 -12.34
CA LEU A 20 5.98 1.69 -11.97
C LEU A 20 5.99 1.51 -10.45
N SER A 21 7.06 1.96 -9.78
CA SER A 21 7.16 1.92 -8.33
C SER A 21 6.01 2.67 -7.65
N HIS A 22 5.62 3.84 -8.16
CA HIS A 22 4.47 4.60 -7.64
C HIS A 22 3.13 3.90 -7.87
N ARG A 23 2.93 3.27 -9.05
CA ARG A 23 1.69 2.56 -9.39
C ARG A 23 1.49 1.27 -8.61
N PHE A 24 2.58 0.61 -8.20
CA PHE A 24 2.55 -0.67 -7.50
C PHE A 24 2.94 -0.55 -6.02
N GLY A 25 2.99 0.67 -5.46
CA GLY A 25 3.25 0.91 -4.03
C GLY A 25 4.66 0.59 -3.57
N GLY A 26 5.63 0.53 -4.49
CA GLY A 26 7.03 0.19 -4.22
C GLY A 26 7.94 1.38 -3.89
N GLN A 27 7.44 2.62 -4.00
CA GLN A 27 8.23 3.79 -3.61
C GLN A 27 7.94 4.07 -2.13
N SER A 28 8.83 3.57 -1.27
CA SER A 28 9.02 3.95 0.14
C SER A 28 8.76 5.45 0.30
N ASP A 29 7.70 5.86 0.98
CA ASP A 29 7.73 6.09 2.43
C ASP A 29 6.39 5.85 3.14
N ASP A 30 5.34 5.46 2.42
CA ASP A 30 4.04 5.19 3.04
C ASP A 30 3.97 3.71 3.42
N TYR A 31 4.18 3.43 4.71
CA TYR A 31 3.79 2.14 5.30
C TYR A 31 2.32 1.87 4.97
N VAL A 32 2.07 0.98 4.00
CA VAL A 32 0.72 0.50 3.70
C VAL A 32 0.43 -0.60 4.70
N GLU A 33 -0.08 -0.23 5.87
CA GLU A 33 -0.68 -1.22 6.75
C GLU A 33 -1.94 -1.77 6.10
N ILE A 34 -1.89 -3.02 5.65
CA ILE A 34 -3.09 -3.72 5.22
C ILE A 34 -3.85 -4.15 6.48
N VAL A 35 -4.67 -3.24 7.02
CA VAL A 35 -5.55 -3.53 8.16
C VAL A 35 -6.89 -4.09 7.70
N ASN A 36 -7.35 -5.17 8.32
CA ASN A 36 -8.73 -5.62 8.16
C ASN A 36 -9.66 -4.74 9.04
N GLN A 37 -10.07 -3.60 8.48
CA GLN A 37 -10.90 -2.62 9.19
C GLN A 37 -12.18 -3.24 9.76
N GLN A 38 -12.85 -4.11 9.00
CA GLN A 38 -14.09 -4.74 9.43
C GLN A 38 -13.88 -5.68 10.63
N GLN A 39 -12.78 -6.44 10.63
CA GLN A 39 -12.40 -7.28 11.76
C GLN A 39 -12.01 -6.44 12.98
N ASN A 40 -11.29 -5.34 12.77
CA ASN A 40 -10.87 -4.44 13.84
C ASN A 40 -12.08 -3.79 14.52
N ILE A 41 -13.06 -3.30 13.76
CA ILE A 41 -14.32 -2.75 14.29
C ILE A 41 -15.09 -3.80 15.10
N LYS A 42 -15.15 -5.05 14.63
CA LYS A 42 -15.78 -6.14 15.38
C LYS A 42 -15.07 -6.41 16.71
N THR A 43 -13.73 -6.42 16.70
CA THR A 43 -12.91 -6.62 17.90
C THR A 43 -13.10 -5.48 18.89
N ILE A 44 -13.04 -4.22 18.44
CA ILE A 44 -13.26 -3.03 19.29
C ILE A 44 -14.64 -3.10 19.95
N ASN A 45 -15.69 -3.41 19.19
CA ASN A 45 -17.05 -3.49 19.74
C ASN A 45 -17.28 -4.68 20.67
N LYS A 46 -16.50 -5.75 20.55
CA LYS A 46 -16.60 -6.95 21.40
C LYS A 46 -16.04 -6.72 22.80
N TYR A 47 -15.00 -5.89 22.95
CA TYR A 47 -14.30 -5.71 24.21
C TYR A 47 -14.58 -4.31 24.81
N PRO A 48 -15.21 -4.22 25.99
CA PRO A 48 -15.62 -2.93 26.59
C PRO A 48 -14.47 -1.92 26.73
N LEU A 49 -13.31 -2.36 27.24
CA LEU A 49 -12.13 -1.49 27.40
C LEU A 49 -11.65 -0.89 26.08
N LEU A 50 -11.64 -1.67 24.99
CA LEU A 50 -11.23 -1.19 23.67
C LEU A 50 -12.24 -0.18 23.11
N LYS A 51 -13.54 -0.42 23.35
CA LYS A 51 -14.61 0.49 22.93
C LYS A 51 -14.55 1.83 23.66
N GLU A 52 -14.24 1.82 24.95
CA GLU A 52 -14.04 3.05 25.74
C GLU A 52 -12.86 3.87 25.22
N ILE A 53 -11.72 3.21 24.94
CA ILE A 53 -10.53 3.86 24.36
C ILE A 53 -10.84 4.44 22.98
N ASP A 54 -11.47 3.67 22.08
CA ASP A 54 -11.85 4.13 20.74
C ASP A 54 -12.79 5.35 20.81
N SER A 55 -13.76 5.33 21.72
CA SER A 55 -14.68 6.45 21.94
C SER A 55 -13.93 7.70 22.43
N ALA A 56 -12.98 7.55 23.36
CA ALA A 56 -12.19 8.68 23.88
C ALA A 56 -11.28 9.29 22.80
N VAL A 57 -10.59 8.45 22.02
CA VAL A 57 -9.72 8.90 20.92
C VAL A 57 -10.52 9.67 19.87
N ASN A 58 -11.70 9.17 19.51
CA ASN A 58 -12.55 9.79 18.48
C ASN A 58 -13.31 11.03 19.00
N ALA A 59 -13.53 11.17 20.31
CA ALA A 59 -14.13 12.37 20.91
C ALA A 59 -13.19 13.59 20.93
N THR A 60 -11.88 13.38 20.69
CA THR A 60 -10.85 14.43 20.76
C THR A 60 -10.50 15.01 19.38
N LYS A 61 -11.13 14.52 18.31
CA LYS A 61 -11.00 15.03 16.93
C LYS A 61 -12.14 15.97 16.58
#